data_AF-A0A1F4KCU2-F1
#
_entry.id   AF-A0A1F4KCU2-F1
#
_cell.length_a   1.000
_cell.length_b   1.000
_cell.length_c   1.000
_cell.angle_alpha   90.00
_cell.angle_beta   90.00
_cell.angle_gamma   90.00
#
_symmetry.space_group_name_H-M   'P 1'
#
loop_
_entity.id
_entity.type
_entity.pdbx_description
1 polymer ?
#
loop_
_entity_poly.entity_id
_entity_poly.type
_entity_poly.pdbx_seq_one_letter_code
_entity_poly.pdbx_strand_id
1 'polypeptide(L)'
;MRQKNHFTTRRAFIAASGFGGISLYGLWAAYGAAPGPLALLGLDHPQGPSHVDGGAEVAAKPAAEGAHGGHGAASQGPTTEEFSRMTAEFAERYRMPDGSVYPRRIVNSPVQVADPHAGHAMPTGMPADHVMPAEPDPHAGHSEAPVMAPTTPDVHSAHGDDALPIGKGQPIDVLMTAGRWYYLPNVLRLDAGQAYRFRMMAVDIAHGASIQLGKGGRMMRLQPGRITETALTFQKPGRYLMYCTVYCGEAHGLMQATIEVV
;
A
#
# COMPACT_ATOMS: atom_id res chain seq x y z
N MET A 1 42.30 0.38 -60.68
CA MET A 1 41.71 1.23 -59.61
C MET A 1 40.92 0.33 -58.67
N ARG A 2 41.27 0.29 -57.37
CA ARG A 2 40.64 -0.60 -56.37
C ARG A 2 39.60 0.19 -55.59
N GLN A 3 38.31 -0.07 -55.82
CA GLN A 3 37.25 0.52 -54.98
C GLN A 3 37.29 -0.12 -53.59
N LYS A 4 37.46 0.70 -52.56
CA LYS A 4 37.32 0.30 -51.16
C LYS A 4 35.85 0.53 -50.76
N ASN A 5 35.07 -0.54 -50.65
CA ASN A 5 33.69 -0.45 -50.17
C ASN A 5 33.71 -0.12 -48.67
N HIS A 6 33.45 1.14 -48.32
CA HIS A 6 33.29 1.54 -46.92
C HIS A 6 31.94 1.03 -46.39
N PHE A 7 32.00 0.08 -45.46
CA PHE A 7 30.85 -0.36 -44.67
C PHE A 7 30.48 0.76 -43.71
N THR A 8 29.42 1.50 -44.01
CA THR A 8 28.94 2.54 -43.10
C THR A 8 28.23 1.89 -41.90
N THR A 9 28.39 2.50 -40.73
CA THR A 9 27.86 2.02 -39.44
C THR A 9 26.35 1.70 -39.49
N ARG A 10 25.62 2.40 -40.37
CA ARG A 10 24.19 2.19 -40.59
C ARG A 10 23.85 0.86 -41.27
N ARG A 11 24.68 0.40 -42.21
CA ARG A 11 24.50 -0.90 -42.90
C ARG A 11 24.90 -2.08 -42.02
N ALA A 12 25.95 -1.92 -41.22
CA ALA A 12 26.32 -2.90 -40.21
C ALA A 12 25.24 -3.04 -39.12
N PHE A 13 24.67 -1.93 -38.66
CA PHE A 13 23.58 -1.95 -37.68
C PHE A 13 22.33 -2.65 -38.22
N ILE A 14 21.89 -2.32 -39.44
CA ILE A 14 20.72 -2.97 -40.05
C ILE A 14 20.95 -4.48 -40.23
N ALA A 15 22.14 -4.89 -40.67
CA ALA A 15 22.47 -6.31 -40.77
C ALA A 15 22.48 -7.00 -39.40
N ALA A 16 23.08 -6.38 -38.37
CA ALA A 16 23.13 -6.94 -37.02
C ALA A 16 21.74 -7.06 -36.37
N SER A 17 20.90 -6.02 -36.47
CA SER A 17 19.54 -6.04 -35.93
C SER A 17 18.62 -7.01 -36.68
N GLY A 18 18.78 -7.12 -38.01
CA GLY A 18 18.01 -8.05 -38.83
C GLY A 18 18.31 -9.52 -38.50
N PHE A 19 19.59 -9.90 -38.46
CA PHE A 19 20.00 -11.26 -38.09
C PHE A 19 19.68 -11.60 -36.63
N GLY A 20 19.79 -10.63 -35.72
CA GLY A 20 19.44 -10.81 -34.31
C GLY A 20 17.94 -11.09 -34.10
N GLY A 21 17.07 -10.32 -34.75
CA GLY A 21 15.62 -10.50 -34.65
C GLY A 21 15.15 -11.85 -35.21
N ILE A 22 15.67 -12.25 -36.38
CA ILE A 22 15.33 -13.53 -37.02
C ILE A 22 15.85 -14.71 -36.19
N SER A 23 17.04 -14.61 -35.61
CA SER A 23 17.60 -15.68 -34.76
C SER A 23 16.85 -15.84 -33.44
N LEU A 24 16.47 -14.71 -32.81
CA LEU A 24 15.69 -14.73 -31.57
C LEU A 24 14.28 -15.30 -31.80
N TYR A 25 13.64 -14.92 -32.91
CA TYR A 25 12.35 -15.49 -33.29
C TYR A 25 12.46 -16.98 -33.63
N GLY A 26 13.51 -17.40 -34.35
CA GLY A 26 13.78 -18.80 -34.63
C GLY A 26 13.95 -19.64 -33.36
N LEU A 27 14.65 -19.11 -32.35
CA LEU A 27 14.79 -19.77 -31.05
C LEU A 27 13.47 -19.84 -30.28
N TRP A 28 12.68 -18.77 -30.29
CA TRP A 28 11.34 -18.73 -29.68
C TRP A 28 10.37 -19.72 -30.34
N ALA A 29 10.43 -19.85 -31.68
CA ALA A 29 9.65 -20.81 -32.45
C ALA A 29 10.09 -22.26 -32.23
N ALA A 30 11.40 -22.53 -32.15
CA ALA A 30 11.93 -23.87 -31.86
C ALA A 30 11.55 -24.36 -30.45
N TYR A 31 11.32 -23.44 -29.49
CA TYR A 31 10.87 -23.75 -28.14
C TYR A 31 9.36 -24.04 -28.03
N GLY A 32 8.63 -24.04 -29.16
CA GLY A 32 7.18 -24.30 -29.19
C GLY A 32 6.32 -23.19 -28.58
N ALA A 33 6.92 -22.04 -28.25
CA ALA A 33 6.24 -20.90 -27.65
C ALA A 33 5.62 -19.95 -28.70
N ALA A 34 5.93 -20.16 -29.98
CA ALA A 34 5.41 -19.36 -31.09
C ALA A 34 4.21 -20.03 -31.76
N PRO A 35 3.13 -19.28 -32.07
CA PRO A 35 2.13 -19.76 -33.01
C PRO A 35 2.83 -20.04 -34.36
N GLY A 36 2.61 -21.24 -34.91
CA GLY A 36 3.18 -21.61 -36.20
C GLY A 36 2.76 -20.63 -37.30
N PRO A 37 3.50 -20.53 -38.41
CA PRO A 37 3.18 -19.59 -39.49
C PRO A 37 1.77 -19.78 -40.07
N LEU A 38 1.21 -20.99 -39.96
CA LEU A 38 -0.17 -21.31 -40.36
C LEU A 38 -1.23 -20.76 -39.38
N ALA A 39 -0.90 -20.69 -38.08
CA ALA A 39 -1.77 -20.12 -37.06
C ALA A 39 -1.88 -18.59 -37.21
N LEU A 40 -0.80 -17.92 -37.65
CA LEU A 40 -0.82 -16.48 -37.95
C LEU A 40 -1.71 -16.13 -39.16
N LEU A 41 -1.95 -17.09 -40.06
CA LEU A 41 -2.84 -16.95 -41.21
C LEU A 41 -4.27 -17.47 -40.93
N GLY A 42 -4.54 -17.94 -39.71
CA GLY A 42 -5.84 -18.51 -39.34
C GLY A 42 -6.18 -19.82 -40.06
N LEU A 43 -5.18 -20.54 -40.58
CA LEU A 43 -5.36 -21.76 -41.38
C LEU A 43 -5.12 -23.05 -40.58
N ASP A 44 -4.86 -22.96 -39.28
CA ASP A 44 -4.67 -24.12 -38.43
C ASP A 44 -6.03 -24.55 -37.82
N HIS A 45 -6.65 -25.57 -38.40
CA HIS A 45 -7.76 -26.30 -37.78
C HIS A 45 -7.19 -27.60 -37.21
N PRO A 46 -7.35 -27.88 -35.89
CA PRO A 46 -6.89 -29.14 -35.33
C PRO A 46 -7.75 -30.29 -35.87
N GLN A 47 -7.15 -31.14 -36.71
CA GLN A 47 -7.70 -32.46 -37.02
C GLN A 47 -7.45 -33.38 -35.82
N GLY A 48 -8.46 -33.51 -34.94
CA GLY A 48 -8.53 -34.63 -34.00
C GLY A 48 -8.82 -35.95 -34.75
N PRO A 49 -8.37 -37.10 -34.24
CA PRO A 49 -8.49 -38.37 -34.95
C PRO A 49 -9.96 -38.79 -35.13
N SER A 50 -10.25 -39.24 -36.35
CA SER A 50 -11.53 -39.73 -36.85
C SER A 50 -12.16 -40.84 -36.02
N HIS A 51 -13.42 -40.65 -35.62
CA HIS A 51 -14.39 -41.74 -35.47
C HIS A 51 -15.74 -41.32 -36.05
N VAL A 52 -16.35 -42.27 -36.74
CA VAL A 52 -17.54 -42.16 -37.59
C VAL A 52 -18.81 -42.38 -36.75
N ASP A 53 -19.90 -41.81 -37.26
CA ASP A 53 -21.32 -42.15 -37.06
C ASP A 53 -22.20 -41.23 -36.19
N GLY A 54 -23.29 -40.79 -36.83
CA GLY A 54 -24.59 -40.58 -36.19
C GLY A 54 -24.99 -39.14 -35.93
N GLY A 55 -25.83 -38.57 -36.79
CA GLY A 55 -26.41 -37.23 -36.60
C GLY A 55 -27.49 -37.16 -35.51
N ALA A 56 -27.68 -35.96 -34.96
CA ALA A 56 -28.97 -35.43 -34.51
C ALA A 56 -28.83 -33.95 -34.12
N GLU A 57 -29.65 -33.14 -34.80
CA GLU A 57 -30.38 -31.93 -34.38
C GLU A 57 -29.83 -30.95 -33.32
N VAL A 58 -29.83 -29.69 -33.77
CA VAL A 58 -29.88 -28.40 -33.05
C VAL A 58 -30.62 -28.40 -31.71
N ALA A 59 -29.91 -28.01 -30.65
CA ALA A 59 -30.49 -27.35 -29.47
C ALA A 59 -29.49 -26.36 -28.85
N ALA A 60 -29.84 -25.08 -28.88
CA ALA A 60 -29.12 -24.02 -28.18
C ALA A 60 -29.35 -24.13 -26.66
N LYS A 61 -28.29 -23.99 -25.85
CA LYS A 61 -28.36 -23.67 -24.42
C LYS A 61 -27.19 -22.74 -24.03
N PRO A 62 -27.37 -21.88 -23.01
CA PRO A 62 -26.62 -20.64 -22.86
C PRO A 62 -25.26 -20.84 -22.18
N ALA A 63 -24.41 -19.82 -22.35
CA ALA A 63 -23.08 -19.70 -21.79
C ALA A 63 -23.07 -19.93 -20.26
N ALA A 64 -22.34 -20.96 -19.85
CA ALA A 64 -21.95 -21.17 -18.46
C ALA A 64 -20.58 -20.51 -18.22
N GLU A 65 -20.50 -19.81 -17.09
CA GLU A 65 -19.34 -19.13 -16.54
C GLU A 65 -18.13 -20.07 -16.42
N GLY A 66 -17.04 -19.72 -17.10
CA GLY A 66 -15.78 -20.44 -17.04
C GLY A 66 -14.99 -20.07 -15.80
N ALA A 67 -15.25 -20.75 -14.69
CA ALA A 67 -14.37 -20.78 -13.53
C ALA A 67 -13.10 -21.59 -13.86
N HIS A 68 -11.95 -20.92 -13.90
CA HIS A 68 -10.65 -21.58 -13.84
C HIS A 68 -10.12 -21.51 -12.39
N GLY A 69 -10.27 -22.62 -11.65
CA GLY A 69 -9.47 -22.90 -10.46
C GLY A 69 -8.02 -23.17 -10.85
N GLY A 70 -7.00 -23.02 -10.02
CA GLY A 70 -6.92 -22.71 -8.60
C GLY A 70 -5.50 -23.08 -8.20
N HIS A 71 -4.68 -22.10 -7.83
CA HIS A 71 -3.36 -22.34 -7.25
C HIS A 71 -3.20 -21.46 -6.02
N GLY A 72 -3.20 -22.11 -4.85
CA GLY A 72 -2.83 -21.51 -3.56
C GLY A 72 -3.93 -20.66 -2.93
N ALA A 73 -4.72 -21.26 -2.04
CA ALA A 73 -5.54 -20.53 -1.09
C ALA A 73 -4.61 -19.87 -0.05
N ALA A 74 -3.92 -18.80 -0.44
CA ALA A 74 -3.70 -17.71 0.51
C ALA A 74 -5.09 -17.29 0.96
N SER A 75 -5.33 -17.22 2.28
CA SER A 75 -6.61 -16.78 2.86
C SER A 75 -7.22 -15.69 1.99
N GLN A 76 -8.30 -16.00 1.28
CA GLN A 76 -8.86 -15.04 0.34
C GLN A 76 -9.22 -13.80 1.17
N GLY A 77 -8.56 -12.68 0.86
CA GLY A 77 -8.93 -11.39 1.43
C GLY A 77 -10.39 -11.07 1.11
N PRO A 78 -10.93 -9.97 1.64
CA PRO A 78 -12.30 -9.58 1.36
C PRO A 78 -12.55 -9.47 -0.15
N THR A 79 -13.79 -9.72 -0.59
CA THR A 79 -14.17 -9.47 -1.99
C THR A 79 -14.09 -7.97 -2.31
N THR A 80 -14.19 -7.61 -3.59
CA THR A 80 -14.24 -6.21 -4.03
C THR A 80 -15.40 -5.44 -3.41
N GLU A 81 -16.55 -6.07 -3.26
CA GLU A 81 -17.76 -5.49 -2.67
C GLU A 81 -17.61 -5.36 -1.16
N GLU A 82 -17.07 -6.39 -0.50
CA GLU A 82 -16.81 -6.35 0.94
C GLU A 82 -15.80 -5.27 1.29
N PHE A 83 -14.70 -5.17 0.54
CA PHE A 83 -13.69 -4.15 0.74
C PHE A 83 -14.22 -2.74 0.45
N SER A 84 -15.10 -2.59 -0.55
CA SER A 84 -15.80 -1.33 -0.82
C SER A 84 -16.67 -0.89 0.37
N ARG A 85 -17.42 -1.83 0.96
CA ARG A 85 -18.23 -1.57 2.16
C ARG A 85 -17.34 -1.19 3.35
N MET A 86 -16.28 -1.94 3.60
CA MET A 86 -15.32 -1.65 4.68
C MET A 86 -14.70 -0.26 4.52
N THR A 87 -14.34 0.13 3.30
CA THR A 87 -13.79 1.46 3.00
C THR A 87 -14.83 2.56 3.18
N ALA A 88 -16.07 2.35 2.78
CA ALA A 88 -17.16 3.31 2.99
C ALA A 88 -17.45 3.52 4.48
N GLU A 89 -17.52 2.44 5.27
CA GLU A 89 -17.68 2.51 6.73
C GLU A 89 -16.49 3.19 7.40
N PHE A 90 -15.27 2.92 6.95
CA PHE A 90 -14.07 3.60 7.41
C PHE A 90 -14.13 5.10 7.11
N ALA A 91 -14.48 5.47 5.88
CA ALA A 91 -14.58 6.87 5.45
C ALA A 91 -15.63 7.60 6.28
N GLU A 92 -16.78 6.98 6.55
CA GLU A 92 -17.84 7.59 7.36
C GLU A 92 -17.43 7.73 8.84
N ARG A 93 -16.80 6.70 9.41
CA ARG A 93 -16.31 6.73 10.80
C ARG A 93 -15.36 7.90 11.08
N TYR A 94 -14.52 8.23 10.10
CA TYR A 94 -13.49 9.27 10.23
C TYR A 94 -13.79 10.53 9.41
N ARG A 95 -15.03 10.68 8.92
CA ARG A 95 -15.45 11.84 8.13
C ARG A 95 -15.38 13.10 8.99
N MET A 96 -14.77 14.13 8.44
CA MET A 96 -14.74 15.48 9.00
C MET A 96 -15.80 16.37 8.33
N PRO A 97 -16.22 17.49 8.95
CA PRO A 97 -17.22 18.40 8.38
C PRO A 97 -16.85 18.99 7.01
N ASP A 98 -15.55 19.09 6.71
CA ASP A 98 -15.03 19.55 5.42
C ASP A 98 -15.03 18.45 4.33
N GLY A 99 -15.49 17.24 4.66
CA GLY A 99 -15.52 16.09 3.77
C GLY A 99 -14.21 15.28 3.71
N SER A 100 -13.14 15.74 4.38
CA SER A 100 -11.92 14.95 4.52
C SER A 100 -12.13 13.75 5.44
N VAL A 101 -11.29 12.73 5.30
CA VAL A 101 -11.27 11.57 6.20
C VAL A 101 -10.02 11.62 7.05
N TYR A 102 -10.18 11.71 8.38
CA TYR A 102 -9.10 11.89 9.33
C TYR A 102 -8.93 10.69 10.27
N PRO A 103 -8.26 9.61 9.83
CA PRO A 103 -8.04 8.43 10.65
C PRO A 103 -7.07 8.74 11.80
N ARG A 104 -7.60 8.69 13.02
CA ARG A 104 -6.83 8.83 14.26
C ARG A 104 -7.16 7.70 15.21
N ARG A 105 -6.24 7.41 16.13
CA ARG A 105 -6.53 6.49 17.23
C ARG A 105 -7.58 7.13 18.13
N ILE A 106 -8.82 6.68 18.02
CA ILE A 106 -9.89 7.07 18.95
C ILE A 106 -9.58 6.35 20.27
N VAL A 107 -9.04 7.09 21.23
CA VAL A 107 -8.95 6.59 22.60
C VAL A 107 -10.38 6.66 23.12
N ASN A 108 -11.07 5.52 23.18
CA ASN A 108 -12.29 5.42 23.96
C ASN A 108 -11.88 5.61 25.43
N SER A 109 -11.94 6.83 25.94
CA SER A 109 -12.06 7.02 27.38
C SER A 109 -13.31 6.26 27.81
N PRO A 110 -13.27 5.42 28.86
CA PRO A 110 -14.50 4.89 29.41
C PRO A 110 -15.37 6.11 29.73
N VAL A 111 -16.57 6.15 29.16
CA VAL A 111 -17.62 7.03 29.63
C VAL A 111 -17.71 6.75 31.13
N GLN A 112 -17.23 7.68 31.96
CA GLN A 112 -17.63 7.70 33.35
C GLN A 112 -19.14 7.91 33.28
N VAL A 113 -19.89 6.82 33.42
CA VAL A 113 -21.29 6.89 33.78
C VAL A 113 -21.26 7.64 35.11
N ALA A 114 -21.58 8.93 35.06
CA ALA A 114 -21.75 9.71 36.26
C ALA A 114 -22.87 9.02 37.04
N ASP A 115 -22.49 8.33 38.11
CA ASP A 115 -23.42 7.81 39.08
C ASP A 115 -24.15 9.02 39.69
N PRO A 116 -25.48 9.17 39.48
CA PRO A 116 -26.22 10.32 39.98
C PRO A 116 -26.35 10.32 41.52
N HIS A 117 -25.72 9.39 42.23
CA HIS A 117 -25.75 9.29 43.69
C HIS A 117 -24.42 9.61 44.39
N ALA A 118 -23.38 10.06 43.69
CA ALA A 118 -22.08 10.38 44.29
C ALA A 118 -22.00 11.73 45.05
N GLY A 119 -23.13 12.27 45.49
CA GLY A 119 -23.19 13.50 46.27
C GLY A 119 -23.90 13.28 47.60
N HIS A 120 -23.18 12.83 48.63
CA HIS A 120 -23.40 13.19 50.06
C HIS A 120 -22.31 12.54 50.92
N ALA A 121 -21.15 13.20 51.03
CA ALA A 121 -20.25 13.03 52.17
C ALA A 121 -20.06 14.40 52.81
N MET A 122 -20.64 14.58 54.01
CA MET A 122 -20.54 15.80 54.81
C MET A 122 -19.17 15.88 55.51
N PRO A 123 -18.60 17.09 55.70
CA PRO A 123 -17.40 17.27 56.50
C PRO A 123 -17.78 17.43 57.97
N THR A 124 -17.16 16.65 58.86
CA THR A 124 -17.24 16.86 60.31
C THR A 124 -15.84 17.04 60.90
N GLY A 125 -15.60 18.21 61.50
CA GLY A 125 -14.54 18.46 62.47
C GLY A 125 -13.63 19.66 62.16
N MET A 126 -13.91 20.81 62.76
CA MET A 126 -13.04 22.01 62.79
C MET A 126 -12.06 21.99 64.02
N PRO A 127 -11.35 23.07 64.43
CA PRO A 127 -9.87 23.12 64.43
C PRO A 127 -9.25 23.46 65.81
N ALA A 128 -7.92 23.34 65.94
CA ALA A 128 -7.05 23.91 66.98
C ALA A 128 -5.62 23.37 66.73
N ASP A 129 -4.48 24.04 66.89
CA ASP A 129 -4.09 25.38 67.32
C ASP A 129 -2.66 25.65 66.79
N HIS A 130 -2.24 26.91 66.87
CA HIS A 130 -0.97 27.48 66.47
C HIS A 130 0.29 26.87 67.12
N VAL A 131 1.37 26.71 66.33
CA VAL A 131 2.78 27.04 66.71
C VAL A 131 3.59 27.35 65.42
N MET A 132 4.35 28.47 65.42
CA MET A 132 5.25 28.93 64.33
C MET A 132 6.74 28.60 64.65
N PRO A 133 7.79 29.09 63.93
CA PRO A 133 8.78 28.26 63.25
C PRO A 133 10.19 28.33 63.87
N ALA A 134 11.10 27.43 63.49
CA ALA A 134 12.55 27.61 63.73
C ALA A 134 13.42 26.83 62.73
N GLU A 135 14.27 27.55 62.01
CA GLU A 135 15.55 27.11 61.42
C GLU A 135 16.65 28.02 62.01
N PRO A 136 17.97 27.80 61.82
CA PRO A 136 18.76 26.57 61.64
C PRO A 136 19.99 26.55 62.60
N ASP A 137 20.75 25.44 62.70
CA ASP A 137 22.22 25.48 62.97
C ASP A 137 22.90 24.09 62.76
N PRO A 138 24.25 24.02 62.65
CA PRO A 138 24.98 23.20 61.68
C PRO A 138 25.90 22.17 62.39
N HIS A 139 26.87 21.60 61.65
CA HIS A 139 27.88 20.61 62.08
C HIS A 139 27.33 19.17 62.07
N ALA A 140 27.98 18.12 61.56
CA ALA A 140 29.25 17.82 60.86
C ALA A 140 29.03 16.38 60.31
N GLY A 141 29.66 15.80 59.29
CA GLY A 141 30.79 16.09 58.40
C GLY A 141 31.10 14.80 57.61
N HIS A 142 31.96 14.89 56.58
CA HIS A 142 32.85 13.83 56.04
C HIS A 142 32.18 12.61 55.33
N SER A 143 32.53 12.12 54.13
CA SER A 143 33.70 12.26 53.24
C SER A 143 33.39 11.69 51.83
N GLU A 144 34.14 12.23 50.85
CA GLU A 144 34.73 11.59 49.65
C GLU A 144 33.86 11.05 48.48
N ALA A 145 34.07 11.69 47.31
CA ALA A 145 34.09 11.04 46.00
C ALA A 145 35.49 10.40 45.76
N PRO A 146 35.63 9.44 44.83
CA PRO A 146 36.10 9.87 43.50
C PRO A 146 35.52 9.11 42.30
N VAL A 147 35.75 9.76 41.17
CA VAL A 147 35.39 9.51 39.78
C VAL A 147 36.07 8.26 39.20
N MET A 148 35.32 7.41 38.48
CA MET A 148 35.83 6.52 37.41
C MET A 148 34.71 6.23 36.38
N ALA A 149 34.83 6.82 35.18
CA ALA A 149 34.44 6.20 33.90
C ALA A 149 35.72 5.57 33.30
N PRO A 150 35.73 4.73 32.23
CA PRO A 150 34.72 4.53 31.19
C PRO A 150 34.53 3.06 30.72
N THR A 151 33.50 2.77 29.91
CA THR A 151 33.56 1.73 28.87
C THR A 151 32.43 1.91 27.84
N THR A 152 32.82 2.23 26.61
CA THR A 152 32.05 2.01 25.39
C THR A 152 31.97 0.51 25.08
N PRO A 153 30.88 0.01 24.48
CA PRO A 153 30.96 -1.17 23.64
C PRO A 153 30.95 -0.77 22.17
N ASP A 154 31.90 -1.39 21.48
CA ASP A 154 32.23 -1.26 20.08
C ASP A 154 31.07 -1.48 19.10
N VAL A 155 31.22 -0.77 18.00
CA VAL A 155 30.62 -1.01 16.70
C VAL A 155 31.27 -2.26 16.11
N HIS A 156 30.49 -3.29 15.76
CA HIS A 156 30.49 -3.89 14.42
C HIS A 156 29.59 -5.14 14.31
N SER A 157 28.64 -5.01 13.38
CA SER A 157 28.16 -6.03 12.44
C SER A 157 27.20 -7.13 12.94
N ALA A 158 25.93 -6.95 12.59
CA ALA A 158 25.17 -8.02 11.93
C ALA A 158 24.11 -7.44 10.98
N HIS A 159 23.86 -8.19 9.92
CA HIS A 159 23.17 -7.88 8.69
C HIS A 159 21.75 -7.33 8.82
N GLY A 160 21.35 -6.58 7.79
CA GLY A 160 20.10 -5.86 7.71
C GLY A 160 18.87 -6.75 7.67
N ASP A 161 17.92 -6.39 8.52
CA ASP A 161 16.49 -6.63 8.36
C ASP A 161 15.81 -5.27 8.63
N ASP A 162 14.78 -4.98 7.85
CA ASP A 162 14.06 -3.71 7.74
C ASP A 162 13.72 -3.03 9.08
N ALA A 163 14.61 -2.15 9.55
CA ALA A 163 14.33 -1.27 10.68
C ALA A 163 13.39 -0.14 10.21
N LEU A 164 12.08 -0.37 10.32
CA LEU A 164 11.06 0.68 10.30
C LEU A 164 11.45 1.79 11.31
N PRO A 165 11.70 3.05 10.89
CA PRO A 165 12.01 4.09 11.85
C PRO A 165 10.75 4.58 12.57
N ILE A 166 10.71 4.30 13.87
CA ILE A 166 10.11 5.03 15.01
C ILE A 166 8.87 5.90 14.72
N GLY A 167 7.72 5.36 15.10
CA GLY A 167 6.65 6.08 15.81
C GLY A 167 6.24 5.18 16.99
N LYS A 168 6.13 5.70 18.21
CA LYS A 168 5.90 4.91 19.45
C LYS A 168 4.47 4.33 19.57
N GLY A 169 3.92 3.81 18.49
CA GLY A 169 2.61 3.17 18.44
C GLY A 169 2.42 2.35 17.16
N GLN A 170 1.56 1.34 17.23
CA GLN A 170 1.15 0.54 16.08
C GLN A 170 0.65 1.45 14.93
N PRO A 171 0.97 1.14 13.65
CA PRO A 171 0.48 1.91 12.51
C PRO A 171 -1.05 2.02 12.51
N ILE A 172 -1.57 3.17 12.09
CA ILE A 172 -3.01 3.35 11.90
C ILE A 172 -3.38 2.86 10.51
N ASP A 173 -4.35 1.95 10.43
CA ASP A 173 -4.84 1.45 9.15
C ASP A 173 -5.66 2.51 8.42
N VAL A 174 -5.34 2.71 7.14
CA VAL A 174 -6.06 3.60 6.24
C VAL A 174 -6.61 2.78 5.09
N LEU A 175 -7.93 2.64 5.02
CA LEU A 175 -8.57 1.90 3.94
C LEU A 175 -8.86 2.84 2.78
N MET A 176 -8.47 2.45 1.57
CA MET A 176 -8.82 3.20 0.37
C MET A 176 -9.21 2.29 -0.80
N THR A 177 -10.31 2.62 -1.45
CA THR A 177 -10.76 1.97 -2.68
C THR A 177 -10.32 2.79 -3.88
N ALA A 178 -9.82 2.12 -4.91
CA ALA A 178 -9.65 2.68 -6.24
C ALA A 178 -10.74 2.11 -7.16
N GLY A 179 -11.54 2.99 -7.75
CA GLY A 179 -12.53 2.63 -8.76
C GLY A 179 -12.40 3.52 -9.98
N ARG A 180 -13.39 3.47 -10.87
CA ARG A 180 -13.35 4.12 -12.18
C ARG A 180 -13.08 5.63 -12.05
N TRP A 181 -11.81 5.98 -12.18
CA TRP A 181 -11.26 7.34 -12.13
C TRP A 181 -11.39 8.05 -10.78
N TYR A 182 -11.51 7.30 -9.67
CA TYR A 182 -11.56 7.88 -8.32
C TYR A 182 -10.79 7.06 -7.29
N TYR A 183 -10.40 7.74 -6.22
CA TYR A 183 -10.05 7.11 -4.95
C TYR A 183 -11.10 7.48 -3.90
N LEU A 184 -11.42 6.54 -3.02
CA LEU A 184 -12.28 6.77 -1.86
C LEU A 184 -11.52 6.35 -0.61
N PRO A 185 -11.28 7.24 0.37
CA PRO A 185 -11.50 8.69 0.28
C PRO A 185 -10.59 9.38 -0.75
N ASN A 186 -11.07 10.49 -1.32
CA ASN A 186 -10.30 11.34 -2.24
C ASN A 186 -9.53 12.46 -1.52
N VAL A 187 -9.86 12.75 -0.26
CA VAL A 187 -9.13 13.68 0.62
C VAL A 187 -8.89 13.00 1.97
N LEU A 188 -7.63 12.76 2.30
CA LEU A 188 -7.19 12.22 3.58
C LEU A 188 -6.50 13.32 4.39
N ARG A 189 -6.80 13.39 5.69
CA ARG A 189 -6.05 14.20 6.64
C ARG A 189 -5.28 13.29 7.59
N LEU A 190 -3.98 13.52 7.78
CA LEU A 190 -3.08 12.65 8.55
C LEU A 190 -2.18 13.48 9.47
N ASP A 191 -1.70 12.89 10.56
CA ASP A 191 -0.77 13.51 11.50
C ASP A 191 0.69 13.33 11.03
N ALA A 192 1.49 14.39 11.09
CA ALA A 192 2.94 14.27 10.87
C ALA A 192 3.61 13.36 11.92
N GLY A 193 4.54 12.52 11.48
CA GLY A 193 5.28 11.58 12.34
C GLY A 193 4.49 10.33 12.74
N GLN A 194 3.19 10.24 12.42
CA GLN A 194 2.40 9.03 12.64
C GLN A 194 2.63 8.02 11.51
N ALA A 195 2.88 6.77 11.89
CA ALA A 195 2.96 5.66 10.94
C ALA A 195 1.54 5.25 10.50
N TYR A 196 1.31 5.19 9.19
CA TYR A 196 0.06 4.73 8.60
C TYR A 196 0.29 3.50 7.74
N ARG A 197 -0.62 2.52 7.80
CA ARG A 197 -0.65 1.39 6.88
C ARG A 197 -1.81 1.57 5.91
N PHE A 198 -1.48 1.98 4.70
CA PHE A 198 -2.42 2.07 3.60
C PHE A 198 -2.78 0.66 3.16
N ARG A 199 -4.07 0.33 3.22
CA ARG A 199 -4.65 -0.91 2.71
C ARG A 199 -5.55 -0.50 1.55
N MET A 200 -5.14 -0.83 0.34
CA MET A 200 -5.80 -0.34 -0.87
C MET A 200 -6.20 -1.48 -1.80
N MET A 201 -7.36 -1.38 -2.42
CA MET A 201 -7.82 -2.34 -3.43
C MET A 201 -8.45 -1.62 -4.61
N ALA A 202 -8.20 -2.12 -5.82
CA ALA A 202 -9.02 -1.76 -6.96
C ALA A 202 -10.34 -2.54 -6.94
N VAL A 203 -11.44 -1.98 -7.40
CA VAL A 203 -12.76 -2.67 -7.36
C VAL A 203 -13.35 -2.94 -8.74
N ASP A 204 -12.67 -2.49 -9.79
CA ASP A 204 -13.09 -2.64 -11.18
C ASP A 204 -11.96 -3.20 -12.04
N ILE A 205 -10.98 -2.37 -12.40
CA ILE A 205 -9.81 -2.73 -13.21
C ILE A 205 -8.54 -2.37 -12.46
N ALA A 206 -7.40 -2.78 -12.97
CA ALA A 206 -6.14 -2.55 -12.29
C ALA A 206 -5.74 -1.06 -12.33
N HIS A 207 -5.58 -0.43 -11.17
CA HIS A 207 -5.13 0.96 -11.02
C HIS A 207 -3.67 1.06 -10.54
N GLY A 208 -3.11 2.25 -10.60
CA GLY A 208 -1.92 2.63 -9.86
C GLY A 208 -2.27 3.56 -8.71
N ALA A 209 -1.37 3.70 -7.74
CA ALA A 209 -1.43 4.77 -6.76
C ALA A 209 -0.01 5.21 -6.42
N SER A 210 0.33 6.46 -6.73
CA SER A 210 1.65 7.03 -6.51
C SER A 210 1.55 8.24 -5.60
N ILE A 211 1.99 8.08 -4.35
CA ILE A 211 2.03 9.16 -3.35
C ILE A 211 3.34 9.92 -3.51
N GLN A 212 3.27 11.20 -3.84
CA GLN A 212 4.44 12.07 -4.07
C GLN A 212 5.02 12.59 -2.76
N LEU A 213 6.24 12.18 -2.40
CA LEU A 213 6.92 12.50 -1.14
C LEU A 213 8.02 13.57 -1.31
N GLY A 214 7.96 14.36 -2.38
CA GLY A 214 8.96 15.37 -2.73
C GLY A 214 10.05 14.79 -3.64
N LYS A 215 11.13 14.24 -3.07
CA LYS A 215 12.29 13.73 -3.85
C LYS A 215 12.04 12.39 -4.55
N GLY A 216 10.86 11.81 -4.36
CA GLY A 216 10.45 10.53 -4.93
C GLY A 216 8.98 10.26 -4.63
N GLY A 217 8.48 9.11 -5.11
CA GLY A 217 7.11 8.69 -4.86
C GLY A 217 7.03 7.25 -4.37
N ARG A 218 6.02 6.94 -3.57
CA ARG A 218 5.67 5.57 -3.21
C ARG A 218 4.61 5.07 -4.19
N MET A 219 5.02 4.19 -5.09
CA MET A 219 4.16 3.61 -6.13
C MET A 219 3.60 2.26 -5.69
N MET A 220 2.32 2.04 -5.92
CA MET A 220 1.59 0.82 -5.60
C MET A 220 0.77 0.41 -6.82
N ARG A 221 0.75 -0.90 -7.11
CA ARG A 221 -0.09 -1.48 -8.15
C ARG A 221 -1.33 -2.09 -7.50
N LEU A 222 -2.50 -1.57 -7.82
CA LEU A 222 -3.77 -2.00 -7.24
C LEU A 222 -4.45 -2.97 -8.19
N GLN A 223 -4.89 -4.11 -7.67
CA GLN A 223 -5.57 -5.16 -8.44
C GLN A 223 -6.94 -5.48 -7.83
N PRO A 224 -7.95 -5.81 -8.65
CA PRO A 224 -9.23 -6.32 -8.15
C PRO A 224 -9.06 -7.55 -7.26
N GLY A 225 -9.77 -7.57 -6.12
CA GLY A 225 -9.78 -8.71 -5.20
C GLY A 225 -8.49 -8.94 -4.40
N ARG A 226 -7.50 -8.03 -4.47
CA ARG A 226 -6.26 -8.12 -3.70
C ARG A 226 -5.94 -6.82 -2.98
N ILE A 227 -5.92 -6.88 -1.64
CA ILE A 227 -5.43 -5.77 -0.83
C ILE A 227 -3.93 -5.60 -1.05
N THR A 228 -3.54 -4.39 -1.42
CA THR A 228 -2.16 -3.93 -1.45
C THR A 228 -1.89 -3.13 -0.19
N GLU A 229 -0.87 -3.53 0.58
CA GLU A 229 -0.50 -2.88 1.83
C GLU A 229 0.81 -2.10 1.68
N THR A 230 0.88 -0.92 2.28
CA THR A 230 2.11 -0.15 2.36
C THR A 230 2.12 0.70 3.62
N ALA A 231 3.18 0.56 4.42
CA ALA A 231 3.44 1.43 5.55
C ALA A 231 4.14 2.71 5.07
N LEU A 232 3.69 3.86 5.58
CA LEU A 232 4.26 5.16 5.26
C LEU A 232 4.12 6.11 6.45
N THR A 233 5.17 6.89 6.70
CA THR A 233 5.20 7.93 7.73
C THR A 233 5.54 9.26 7.06
N PHE A 234 4.66 10.25 7.21
CA PHE A 234 4.86 11.58 6.67
C PHE A 234 5.59 12.44 7.69
N GLN A 235 6.82 12.84 7.39
CA GLN A 235 7.68 13.55 8.36
C GLN A 235 7.45 15.06 8.42
N LYS A 236 6.78 15.64 7.42
CA LYS A 236 6.58 17.08 7.31
C LYS A 236 5.10 17.36 7.06
N PRO A 237 4.51 18.36 7.73
CA PRO A 237 3.20 18.87 7.35
C PRO A 237 3.21 19.40 5.91
N GLY A 238 2.08 19.28 5.23
CA GLY A 238 1.93 19.73 3.84
C GLY A 238 0.90 18.94 3.06
N ARG A 239 0.72 19.32 1.80
CA ARG A 239 -0.19 18.65 0.86
C ARG A 239 0.60 17.72 -0.05
N TYR A 240 0.18 16.46 -0.08
CA TYR A 240 0.79 15.39 -0.84
C TYR A 240 -0.19 14.93 -1.92
N LEU A 241 0.29 14.87 -3.16
CA LEU A 241 -0.50 14.37 -4.29
C LEU A 241 -0.42 12.84 -4.34
N MET A 242 -1.58 12.20 -4.48
CA MET A 242 -1.68 10.81 -4.93
C MET A 242 -2.36 10.79 -6.30
N TYR A 243 -1.77 10.09 -7.27
CA TYR A 243 -2.36 9.95 -8.61
C TYR A 243 -2.21 8.54 -9.16
N CYS A 244 -3.03 8.22 -10.17
CA CYS A 244 -3.00 6.92 -10.83
C CYS A 244 -1.83 6.84 -11.81
N THR A 245 -0.99 5.81 -11.69
CA THR A 245 0.16 5.56 -12.58
C THR A 245 -0.12 4.55 -13.68
N VAL A 246 -1.32 3.96 -13.73
CA VAL A 246 -1.68 2.97 -14.72
C VAL A 246 -2.91 3.40 -15.49
N TYR A 247 -2.82 3.38 -16.82
CA TYR A 247 -3.93 3.71 -17.70
C TYR A 247 -5.15 2.86 -17.38
N CYS A 248 -6.19 3.50 -16.86
CA CYS A 248 -7.43 2.89 -16.39
C CYS A 248 -8.67 3.45 -17.10
N GLY A 249 -8.48 3.98 -18.32
CA GLY A 249 -9.54 4.54 -19.17
C GLY A 249 -9.41 6.04 -19.40
N GLU A 250 -10.44 6.62 -20.01
CA GLU A 250 -10.41 7.96 -20.60
C GLU A 250 -10.08 9.07 -19.60
N ALA A 251 -10.67 9.04 -18.40
CA ALA A 251 -10.39 10.03 -17.36
C ALA A 251 -9.23 9.64 -16.44
N HIS A 252 -8.34 8.74 -16.86
CA HIS A 252 -7.15 8.33 -16.10
C HIS A 252 -6.31 9.53 -15.62
N GLY A 253 -6.13 10.54 -16.47
CA GLY A 253 -5.35 11.74 -16.14
C GLY A 253 -5.98 12.65 -15.07
N LEU A 254 -7.26 12.46 -14.74
CA LEU A 254 -7.97 13.19 -13.70
C LEU A 254 -8.03 12.41 -12.37
N MET A 255 -7.58 11.16 -12.36
CA MET A 255 -7.66 10.28 -11.21
C MET A 255 -6.59 10.62 -10.17
N GLN A 256 -6.98 11.43 -9.19
CA GLN A 256 -6.11 11.91 -8.11
C GLN A 256 -6.83 11.99 -6.77
N ALA A 257 -6.05 12.03 -5.70
CA ALA A 257 -6.47 12.29 -4.34
C ALA A 257 -5.46 13.19 -3.64
N THR A 258 -5.92 13.91 -2.60
CA THR A 258 -5.07 14.77 -1.77
C THR A 258 -4.87 14.13 -0.41
N ILE A 259 -3.63 14.11 0.06
CA ILE A 259 -3.28 13.74 1.43
C ILE A 259 -2.75 15.01 2.12
N GLU A 260 -3.48 15.51 3.10
CA GLU A 260 -3.14 16.68 3.89
C GLU A 260 -2.53 16.23 5.22
N VAL A 261 -1.25 16.52 5.41
CA VAL A 261 -0.53 16.20 6.64
C VAL A 261 -0.48 17.45 7.50
N VAL A 262 -0.95 17.33 8.74
CA VAL A 262 -1.00 18.42 9.73
C VAL A 262 -0.05 18.21 10.89
#